data_AF-A3JBR2-F1
#
_entry.id   AF-A3JBR2-F1
#
_cell.length_a   1.000
_cell.length_b   1.000
_cell.length_c   1.000
_cell.angle_alpha   90.00
_cell.angle_beta   90.00
_cell.angle_gamma   90.00
#
_symmetry.space_group_name_H-M   'P 1'
#
loop_
_entity.id
_entity.type
_entity.pdbx_description
1 polymer ?
#
loop_
_entity_poly.entity_id
_entity_poly.type
_entity_poly.pdbx_seq_one_letter_code
_entity_poly.pdbx_strand_id
1 'polypeptide(L)' 'MGSDIRTKVELVDVTSVDDKRILATYKTTVEINGQDKPACVVENLAMYVA' A
#
# COMPACT_ATOMS: atom_id res chain seq x y z
N MET A 1 3.67 12.96 17.53
CA MET A 1 2.22 12.84 17.32
C MET A 1 1.76 14.16 16.70
N GLY A 2 1.10 14.14 15.53
CA GLY A 2 0.64 15.36 14.84
C GLY A 2 1.41 15.73 13.56
N SER A 3 2.27 14.85 13.05
CA SER A 3 2.87 15.06 11.72
C SER A 3 1.82 14.90 10.64
N ASP A 4 1.88 15.77 9.63
CA ASP A 4 1.09 15.64 8.41
C ASP A 4 1.75 14.60 7.48
N ILE A 5 0.96 13.61 7.05
CA ILE A 5 1.43 12.41 6.36
C ILE A 5 0.75 12.34 5.00
N ARG A 6 1.54 12.07 3.96
CA ARG A 6 1.04 11.71 2.65
C ARG A 6 1.37 10.25 2.36
N THR A 7 0.37 9.50 1.91
CA THR A 7 0.55 8.12 1.46
C THR A 7 0.40 8.05 -0.05
N LYS A 8 1.36 7.39 -0.71
CA LYS A 8 1.29 6.99 -2.11
C LYS A 8 1.11 5.48 -2.16
N VAL A 9 0.11 5.01 -2.89
CA VAL A 9 -0.20 3.58 -3.05
C VAL A 9 -0.16 3.24 -4.53
N GLU A 10 0.63 2.24 -4.89
CA GLU A 10 0.75 1.71 -6.24
C GLU A 10 0.24 0.26 -6.22
N LEU A 11 -0.71 -0.08 -7.09
CA LEU A 11 -1.14 -1.47 -7.30
C LEU A 11 -0.10 -2.16 -8.17
N VAL A 12 0.63 -3.12 -7.59
CA VAL A 12 1.76 -3.81 -8.23
C VAL A 12 1.30 -5.06 -8.94
N ASP A 13 0.42 -5.84 -8.30
CA ASP A 13 -0.09 -7.08 -8.86
C ASP A 13 -1.54 -7.33 -8.42
N VAL A 14 -2.28 -8.04 -9.28
CA VAL A 14 -3.61 -8.57 -8.97
C VAL A 14 -3.64 -10.02 -9.41
N THR A 15 -3.73 -10.92 -8.43
CA THR A 15 -3.81 -12.35 -8.67
C THR A 15 -5.20 -12.87 -8.27
N SER A 16 -5.90 -13.49 -9.21
CA SER A 16 -7.08 -14.29 -8.90
C SER A 16 -6.66 -15.60 -8.23
N VAL A 17 -7.11 -15.82 -6.99
CA VAL A 17 -6.80 -17.03 -6.22
C VAL A 17 -7.80 -18.14 -6.52
N ASP A 18 -9.09 -17.77 -6.56
CA ASP A 18 -10.22 -18.59 -7.01
C ASP A 18 -11.41 -17.68 -7.36
N ASP A 19 -12.57 -18.28 -7.65
CA ASP A 19 -13.80 -17.58 -8.06
C ASP A 19 -14.32 -16.54 -7.06
N LYS A 20 -13.85 -16.55 -5.81
CA LYS A 20 -14.32 -15.65 -4.76
C LYS A 20 -13.22 -14.79 -4.17
N ARG A 21 -11.96 -14.97 -4.57
CA ARG A 21 -10.81 -14.36 -3.90
C ARG A 21 -9.84 -13.73 -4.89
N ILE A 22 -9.54 -12.46 -4.65
CA ILE A 22 -8.54 -11.68 -5.38
C ILE A 22 -7.47 -11.23 -4.37
N LEU A 23 -6.21 -11.57 -4.63
CA LEU A 23 -5.06 -11.07 -3.89
C LEU A 23 -4.46 -9.87 -4.63
N ALA A 24 -4.48 -8.70 -4.01
CA ALA A 24 -3.83 -7.50 -4.52
C ALA A 24 -2.54 -7.22 -3.75
N THR A 25 -1.47 -6.95 -4.50
CA THR A 25 -0.17 -6.54 -3.96
C THR A 25 -0.01 -5.05 -4.21
N TYR A 26 0.32 -4.30 -3.17
CA TYR A 26 0.55 -2.87 -3.25
C TYR A 26 1.94 -2.51 -2.77
N LYS A 27 2.53 -1.51 -3.41
CA LYS A 27 3.67 -0.77 -2.86
C LYS A 27 3.15 0.52 -2.25
N THR A 28 3.39 0.69 -0.96
CA THR A 28 2.97 1.86 -0.21
C THR A 28 4.18 2.65 0.25
N THR A 29 4.22 3.93 -0.07
CA THR A 29 5.23 4.88 0.41
C THR A 29 4.55 5.91 1.32
N VAL A 30 5.03 6.02 2.55
CA VAL A 30 4.55 6.98 3.54
C VAL A 30 5.58 8.11 3.67
N GLU A 31 5.16 9.33 3.36
CA GLU A 31 5.96 10.55 3.41
C GLU A 31 5.46 11.43 4.56
N ILE A 32 6.38 12.11 5.25
CA ILE A 32 6.05 13.15 6.24
C ILE A 32 6.32 14.51 5.61
N ASN A 33 5.34 15.40 5.63
CA ASN A 33 5.50 16.73 5.04
C ASN A 33 6.63 17.51 5.73
N GLY A 34 7.52 18.10 4.91
CA GLY A 34 8.72 18.81 5.37
C GLY A 34 9.95 17.91 5.62
N GLN A 35 9.85 16.60 5.38
CA GLN A 35 10.99 15.68 5.41
C GLN A 35 11.37 15.25 3.99
N ASP A 36 12.67 15.13 3.74
CA ASP A 36 13.21 14.73 2.42
C ASP A 36 13.14 13.20 2.21
N LYS A 37 13.20 12.43 3.31
CA LYS A 37 13.16 10.96 3.26
C LYS A 37 11.78 10.43 3.65
N PRO A 38 11.29 9.37 2.99
CA PRO A 38 10.04 8.72 3.39
C PRO A 38 10.19 8.14 4.80
N ALA A 39 9.08 8.12 5.52
CA ALA A 39 8.99 7.46 6.83
C ALA A 39 9.08 5.94 6.70
N CYS A 40 8.42 5.38 5.68
CA CYS A 40 8.59 3.99 5.30
C CYS A 40 8.21 3.76 3.83
N VAL A 41 8.78 2.68 3.27
CA VAL A 41 8.41 2.10 1.98
C VAL A 41 8.15 0.62 2.26
N VAL A 42 6.95 0.15 1.96
CA VAL A 42 6.51 -1.21 2.30
C VAL A 42 5.75 -1.83 1.14
N GLU A 43 5.79 -3.16 1.08
CA GLU A 43 4.89 -3.95 0.25
C GLU A 43 3.78 -4.52 1.16
N ASN A 44 2.53 -4.37 0.74
CA ASN A 44 1.37 -4.85 1.47
C ASN A 44 0.46 -5.71 0.59
N LEU A 45 0.01 -6.83 1.15
CA LEU A 45 -0.88 -7.78 0.51
C LEU A 45 -2.30 -7.62 1.09
N ALA A 46 -3.30 -7.52 0.22
CA ALA A 46 -4.71 -7.45 0.60
C ALA A 46 -5.52 -8.52 -0.15
N MET A 47 -6.21 -9.38 0.60
CA MET A 47 -7.14 -10.35 0.03
C MET A 47 -8.56 -9.78 0.05
N TYR A 48 -9.17 -9.63 -1.12
CA TYR A 48 -10.58 -9.31 -1.28
C TYR A 48 -11.36 -10.61 -1.44
N VAL A 49 -12.47 -10.74 -0.71
CA VAL A 49 -13.34 -11.92 -0.69
C VAL A 49 -14.77 -11.49 -0.98
N ALA A 50 -15.47 -12.22 -1.87
CA ALA A 50 -16.87 -12.01 -2.23
C ALA A 50 -17.81 -13.04 -1.57
#